data_AF-A0A1F9YEE8-F1
#
_entry.id   AF-A0A1F9YEE8-F1
#
_cell.length_a   1.000
_cell.length_b   1.000
_cell.length_c   1.000
_cell.angle_alpha   90.00
_cell.angle_beta   90.00
_cell.angle_gamma   90.00
#
_symmetry.space_group_name_H-M   'P 1'
#
loop_
_entity.id
_entity.type
_entity.pdbx_description
1 polymer ?
#
loop_
_entity_poly.entity_id
_entity_poly.type
_entity_poly.pdbx_seq_one_letter_code
_entity_poly.pdbx_strand_id
1 'polypeptide(L)'
;MEAAPGAAICAPRVLAGDSGLIQHDGGRCHILGLLTLDNAWRREEDCPAADGAYAIEACGGTALLVDREALLGRGMLFDESFKYFCEDLDFTVRARACGLGVIHVPRAVVRHGHRGLLEYRYPPLKIFYQNRNRKLIVLKIFELGTILTALPLHCLYECLAAALAAREGQLGLYFRGWASFFSHVPKTLEKRREFFALKRVPDRELLSARALSLHPGTIRAQRRRFFSAIFGYHGAS
;
A
#
# COMPACT_ATOMS: atom_id res chain seq x y z
N MET A 1 -14.35 17.70 0.74
CA MET A 1 -15.13 16.51 1.12
C MET A 1 -16.61 16.73 0.84
N GLU A 2 -17.13 17.94 1.09
CA GLU A 2 -18.49 18.38 0.74
C GLU A 2 -18.91 18.07 -0.71
N ALA A 3 -18.00 18.23 -1.68
CA ALA A 3 -18.24 17.93 -3.10
C ALA A 3 -18.23 16.42 -3.47
N ALA A 4 -17.97 15.52 -2.51
CA ALA A 4 -17.92 14.08 -2.72
C ALA A 4 -18.68 13.34 -1.60
N PRO A 5 -20.03 13.28 -1.68
CA PRO A 5 -20.87 12.62 -0.68
C PRO A 5 -20.42 11.18 -0.41
N GLY A 6 -20.28 10.82 0.86
CA GLY A 6 -19.82 9.49 1.29
C GLY A 6 -18.30 9.30 1.34
N ALA A 7 -17.50 10.27 0.89
CA ALA A 7 -16.06 10.26 1.12
C ALA A 7 -15.75 10.54 2.60
N ALA A 8 -14.94 9.69 3.22
CA ALA A 8 -14.44 9.87 4.58
C ALA A 8 -12.92 10.11 4.63
N ILE A 9 -12.19 9.82 3.55
CA ILE A 9 -10.74 10.03 3.45
C ILE A 9 -10.44 10.71 2.11
N CYS A 10 -9.74 11.84 2.17
CA CYS A 10 -9.23 12.56 1.01
C CYS A 10 -7.69 12.56 1.04
N ALA A 11 -7.08 12.11 -0.06
CA ALA A 11 -5.63 12.13 -0.24
C ALA A 11 -5.22 13.14 -1.33
N PRO A 12 -4.21 13.99 -1.08
CA PRO A 12 -3.65 14.88 -2.09
C PRO A 12 -2.73 14.12 -3.05
N ARG A 13 -2.27 14.81 -4.10
CA ARG A 13 -1.07 14.45 -4.86
C ARG A 13 0.15 14.69 -4.00
N VAL A 14 1.01 13.70 -3.88
CA VAL A 14 2.28 13.81 -3.15
C VAL A 14 3.41 13.87 -4.16
N LEU A 15 4.16 14.97 -4.15
CA LEU A 15 5.37 15.16 -4.94
C LEU A 15 6.61 14.75 -4.16
N ALA A 16 7.57 14.14 -4.85
CA ALA A 16 8.87 13.76 -4.28
C ALA A 16 9.81 14.98 -4.24
N GLY A 17 9.70 15.78 -3.16
CA GLY A 17 10.41 17.04 -3.02
C GLY A 17 10.16 17.98 -4.20
N ASP A 18 11.24 18.59 -4.72
CA ASP A 18 11.19 19.50 -5.87
C ASP A 18 11.62 18.84 -7.18
N SER A 19 11.63 17.51 -7.23
CA SER A 19 12.09 16.74 -8.41
C SER A 19 11.17 16.83 -9.62
N GLY A 20 9.95 17.37 -9.46
CA GLY A 20 8.89 17.30 -10.49
C GLY A 20 8.31 15.89 -10.68
N LEU A 21 8.66 14.94 -9.81
CA LEU A 21 8.13 13.58 -9.83
C LEU A 21 7.00 13.41 -8.81
N ILE A 22 5.96 12.69 -9.22
CA ILE A 22 4.89 12.26 -8.33
C ILE A 22 5.41 11.10 -7.49
N GLN A 23 5.36 11.22 -6.17
CA GLN A 23 5.57 10.09 -5.25
C GLN A 23 4.38 9.14 -5.30
N HIS A 24 3.15 9.68 -5.20
CA HIS A 24 1.91 8.94 -5.44
C HIS A 24 0.68 9.85 -5.54
N ASP A 25 -0.32 9.40 -6.31
CA ASP A 25 -1.68 9.96 -6.38
C ASP A 25 -2.70 9.08 -5.64
N GLY A 26 -2.27 8.46 -4.54
CA GLY A 26 -3.01 7.37 -3.90
C GLY A 26 -2.65 6.03 -4.53
N GLY A 27 -3.58 5.10 -4.56
CA GLY A 27 -3.30 3.77 -5.06
C GLY A 27 -4.40 2.73 -4.92
N ARG A 28 -3.98 1.49 -5.17
CA ARG A 28 -4.79 0.28 -5.21
C ARG A 28 -4.24 -0.78 -4.27
N CYS A 29 -5.12 -1.57 -3.67
CA CYS A 29 -4.70 -2.69 -2.83
C CYS A 29 -4.44 -3.91 -3.73
N HIS A 30 -3.22 -4.44 -3.70
CA HIS A 30 -2.89 -5.66 -4.39
C HIS A 30 -3.28 -6.87 -3.56
N ILE A 31 -3.67 -7.97 -4.22
CA ILE A 31 -3.96 -9.27 -3.59
C ILE A 31 -2.77 -9.85 -2.80
N LEU A 32 -1.59 -9.23 -2.91
CA LEU A 32 -0.42 -9.55 -2.11
C LEU A 32 -0.38 -8.79 -0.78
N GLY A 33 -1.38 -7.99 -0.42
CA GLY A 33 -1.36 -7.13 0.77
C GLY A 33 -0.38 -5.97 0.65
N LEU A 34 -0.22 -5.44 -0.57
CA LEU A 34 0.71 -4.36 -0.91
C LEU A 34 -0.06 -3.17 -1.51
N LEU A 35 0.46 -1.98 -1.30
CA LEU A 35 -0.07 -0.76 -1.92
C LEU A 35 0.61 -0.57 -3.29
N THR A 36 -0.19 -0.63 -4.35
CA THR A 36 0.22 -0.21 -5.69
C THR A 36 -0.10 1.27 -5.83
N LEU A 37 0.93 2.09 -5.98
CA LEU A 37 0.83 3.54 -6.04
C LEU A 37 0.53 4.02 -7.46
N ASP A 38 -0.44 4.92 -7.57
CA ASP A 38 -0.85 5.52 -8.82
C ASP A 38 0.09 6.66 -9.21
N ASN A 39 0.46 6.73 -10.49
CA ASN A 39 1.41 7.69 -11.08
C ASN A 39 2.78 7.79 -10.38
N ALA A 40 3.12 6.82 -9.53
CA ALA A 40 4.38 6.85 -8.80
C ALA A 40 5.57 6.90 -9.76
N TRP A 41 6.45 7.85 -9.49
CA TRP A 41 7.68 8.15 -10.23
C TRP A 41 7.49 8.64 -11.67
N ARG A 42 6.25 9.00 -12.05
CA ARG A 42 6.00 9.75 -13.29
C ARG A 42 6.26 11.24 -13.07
N ARG A 43 6.59 11.95 -14.15
CA ARG A 43 6.68 13.41 -14.11
C ARG A 43 5.29 14.00 -13.93
N GLU A 44 5.20 15.05 -13.14
CA GLU A 44 3.95 15.75 -12.86
C GLU A 44 3.32 16.31 -14.15
N GLU A 45 4.15 16.84 -15.06
CA GLU A 45 3.73 17.39 -16.35
C GLU A 45 3.08 16.34 -17.26
N ASP A 46 3.48 15.07 -17.16
CA ASP A 46 2.90 13.95 -17.93
C ASP A 46 1.61 13.39 -17.29
N CYS A 47 1.20 13.94 -16.15
CA CYS A 47 0.08 13.48 -15.33
C CYS A 47 -0.81 14.67 -14.93
N PRO A 48 -1.43 15.37 -15.89
CA PRO A 48 -2.24 16.54 -15.58
C PRO A 48 -3.33 16.20 -14.55
N ALA A 49 -3.55 17.13 -13.62
CA ALA A 49 -4.57 16.97 -12.59
C ALA A 49 -5.95 16.85 -13.24
N ALA A 50 -6.70 15.81 -12.88
CA ALA A 50 -8.10 15.71 -13.30
C ALA A 50 -8.94 16.85 -12.72
N ASP A 51 -10.04 17.19 -13.39
CA ASP A 51 -10.90 18.32 -13.01
C ASP A 51 -11.71 18.12 -11.73
N GLY A 52 -11.63 16.93 -11.13
CA GLY A 52 -12.31 16.62 -9.88
C GLY A 52 -11.60 15.53 -9.08
N ALA A 53 -12.08 15.34 -7.86
CA ALA A 53 -11.67 14.23 -7.04
C ALA A 53 -12.25 12.91 -7.59
N TYR A 54 -11.52 11.81 -7.44
CA TYR A 54 -11.96 10.49 -7.89
C TYR A 54 -11.67 9.41 -6.85
N ALA A 55 -12.43 8.31 -6.91
CA ALA A 55 -12.28 7.21 -5.98
C ALA A 55 -10.96 6.44 -6.18
N ILE A 56 -10.33 6.08 -5.07
CA ILE A 56 -9.15 5.20 -4.99
C ILE A 56 -9.44 4.08 -4.00
N GLU A 57 -8.59 3.05 -3.95
CA GLU A 57 -8.79 1.96 -2.99
C GLU A 57 -8.02 2.19 -1.69
N ALA A 58 -6.86 2.81 -1.80
CA ALA A 58 -5.95 3.05 -0.71
C ALA A 58 -5.05 4.25 -1.00
N CYS A 59 -4.41 4.80 0.02
CA CYS A 59 -3.44 5.88 -0.15
C CYS A 59 -2.38 5.83 0.94
N GLY A 60 -1.24 6.47 0.66
CA GLY A 60 -0.18 6.65 1.65
C GLY A 60 -0.60 7.61 2.77
N GLY A 61 -0.06 7.40 3.97
CA GLY A 61 -0.33 8.21 5.16
C GLY A 61 0.34 9.59 5.20
N THR A 62 1.03 10.01 4.14
CA THR A 62 1.82 11.25 4.09
C THR A 62 1.03 12.50 4.46
N ALA A 63 -0.19 12.62 3.93
CA ALA A 63 -1.11 13.71 4.23
C ALA A 63 -2.53 13.23 3.92
N LEU A 64 -3.45 13.35 4.88
CA LEU A 64 -4.84 12.93 4.75
C LEU A 64 -5.76 13.95 5.41
N LEU A 65 -6.85 14.29 4.74
CA LEU A 65 -8.01 14.93 5.38
C LEU A 65 -9.06 13.86 5.62
N VAL A 66 -9.59 13.78 6.85
CA VAL A 66 -10.52 12.72 7.25
C VAL A 66 -11.79 13.27 7.88
N ASP A 67 -12.91 12.59 7.63
CA ASP A 67 -14.15 12.76 8.37
C ASP A 67 -14.08 11.93 9.65
N ARG A 68 -13.90 12.62 10.77
CA ARG A 68 -13.79 11.99 12.08
C ARG A 68 -15.07 11.24 12.46
N GLU A 69 -16.25 11.81 12.21
CA GLU A 69 -17.52 11.21 12.63
C GLU A 69 -17.83 9.98 11.80
N ALA A 70 -17.65 10.04 10.48
CA ALA A 70 -17.86 8.90 9.60
C ALA A 70 -16.92 7.73 9.93
N LEU A 71 -15.64 8.01 10.23
CA LEU A 71 -14.67 6.98 10.61
C LEU A 71 -14.98 6.36 11.97
N LEU A 72 -15.22 7.18 12.99
CA LEU A 72 -15.52 6.68 14.34
C LEU A 72 -16.86 5.93 14.39
N GLY A 73 -17.87 6.39 13.64
CA GLY A 73 -19.15 5.69 13.47
C GLY A 73 -19.03 4.31 12.81
N ARG A 74 -17.88 4.02 12.19
CA ARG A 74 -17.52 2.71 11.63
C ARG A 74 -16.45 1.98 12.45
N GLY A 75 -16.04 2.49 13.60
CA GLY A 75 -14.94 1.91 14.39
C GLY A 75 -13.59 1.93 13.67
N MET A 76 -13.38 2.87 12.74
CA MET A 76 -12.16 2.95 11.93
C MET A 76 -11.09 3.77 12.64
N LEU A 77 -10.14 3.08 13.26
CA LEU A 77 -8.91 3.63 13.83
C LEU A 77 -7.68 2.97 13.18
N PHE A 78 -6.50 3.57 13.37
CA PHE A 78 -5.24 2.88 13.08
C PHE A 78 -5.06 1.68 14.00
N ASP A 79 -4.39 0.63 13.51
CA ASP A 79 -4.10 -0.56 14.30
C ASP A 79 -2.64 -0.52 14.78
N GLU A 80 -2.44 -0.44 16.10
CA GLU A 80 -1.13 -0.29 16.74
C GLU A 80 -0.20 -1.50 16.54
N SER A 81 -0.72 -2.61 16.01
CA SER A 81 0.10 -3.75 15.60
C SER A 81 1.03 -3.36 14.44
N PHE A 82 0.62 -2.39 13.62
CA PHE A 82 1.39 -1.82 12.52
C PHE A 82 2.23 -0.65 13.04
N LYS A 83 3.46 -0.95 13.47
CA LYS A 83 4.38 0.06 14.00
C LYS A 83 4.95 0.97 12.90
N TYR A 84 5.39 0.36 11.81
CA TYR A 84 5.96 1.02 10.64
C TYR A 84 5.55 0.26 9.39
N PHE A 85 5.23 0.99 8.32
CA PHE A 85 4.82 0.48 7.01
C PHE A 85 3.47 -0.24 7.01
N CYS A 86 2.67 0.05 5.98
CA CYS A 86 1.38 -0.57 5.71
C CYS A 86 0.27 -0.24 6.72
N GLU A 87 0.53 0.60 7.73
CA GLU A 87 -0.50 1.12 8.63
C GLU A 87 -1.55 1.95 7.88
N ASP A 88 -1.10 2.70 6.88
CA ASP A 88 -1.90 3.49 5.97
C ASP A 88 -2.74 2.62 5.02
N LEU A 89 -2.15 1.55 4.49
CA LEU A 89 -2.86 0.57 3.68
C LEU A 89 -3.94 -0.15 4.48
N ASP A 90 -3.62 -0.64 5.68
CA ASP A 90 -4.60 -1.26 6.58
C ASP A 90 -5.75 -0.30 6.89
N PHE A 91 -5.44 0.95 7.25
CA PHE A 91 -6.44 1.97 7.59
C PHE A 91 -7.37 2.29 6.41
N THR A 92 -6.81 2.60 5.25
CA THR A 92 -7.58 3.06 4.08
C THR A 92 -8.40 1.94 3.45
N VAL A 93 -7.84 0.74 3.34
CA VAL A 93 -8.56 -0.42 2.78
C VAL A 93 -9.67 -0.87 3.70
N ARG A 94 -9.47 -0.87 5.03
CA ARG A 94 -10.57 -1.19 5.97
C ARG A 94 -11.68 -0.16 5.93
N ALA A 95 -11.35 1.13 5.85
CA ALA A 95 -12.36 2.18 5.71
C ALA A 95 -13.21 1.94 4.46
N ARG A 96 -12.56 1.70 3.30
CA ARG A 96 -13.24 1.34 2.05
C ARG A 96 -14.07 0.06 2.19
N ALA A 97 -13.52 -0.96 2.82
CA ALA A 97 -14.20 -2.23 3.05
C ALA A 97 -15.48 -2.08 3.90
N CYS A 98 -15.54 -1.07 4.78
CA CYS A 98 -16.72 -0.71 5.56
C CYS A 98 -17.68 0.24 4.83
N GLY A 99 -17.46 0.47 3.54
CA GLY A 99 -18.31 1.31 2.69
C GLY A 99 -18.04 2.82 2.79
N LEU A 100 -16.91 3.23 3.36
CA LEU A 100 -16.50 4.64 3.37
C LEU A 100 -15.72 4.98 2.09
N GLY A 101 -16.01 6.14 1.50
CA GLY A 101 -15.29 6.60 0.31
C GLY A 101 -13.86 7.03 0.64
N VAL A 102 -12.91 6.55 -0.16
CA VAL A 102 -11.52 7.02 -0.17
C VAL A 102 -11.27 7.66 -1.53
N ILE A 103 -10.90 8.93 -1.53
CA ILE A 103 -10.77 9.71 -2.77
C ILE A 103 -9.39 10.37 -2.87
N HIS A 104 -8.92 10.49 -4.10
CA HIS A 104 -7.78 11.33 -4.45
C HIS A 104 -8.29 12.70 -4.92
N VAL A 105 -7.60 13.76 -4.51
CA VAL A 105 -7.88 15.16 -4.88
C VAL A 105 -6.68 15.72 -5.65
N PRO A 106 -6.65 15.63 -7.00
CA PRO A 106 -5.48 15.96 -7.81
C PRO A 106 -4.96 17.38 -7.66
N ARG A 107 -5.86 18.34 -7.39
CA ARG A 107 -5.53 19.76 -7.23
C ARG A 107 -4.94 20.10 -5.85
N ALA A 108 -5.08 19.20 -4.87
CA ALA A 108 -4.41 19.36 -3.58
C ALA A 108 -3.02 18.74 -3.68
N VAL A 109 -1.96 19.53 -3.49
CA VAL A 109 -0.57 19.10 -3.71
C VAL A 109 0.24 19.26 -2.43
N VAL A 110 0.94 18.19 -2.04
CA VAL A 110 1.87 18.17 -0.90
C VAL A 110 3.26 17.80 -1.40
N ARG A 111 4.28 18.56 -1.02
CA ARG A 111 5.68 18.23 -1.27
C ARG A 111 6.26 17.48 -0.08
N HIS A 112 6.62 16.22 -0.30
CA HIS A 112 7.19 15.37 0.74
C HIS A 112 8.70 15.26 0.55
N GLY A 113 9.46 15.53 1.62
CA GLY A 113 10.92 15.46 1.58
C GLY A 113 11.41 14.09 1.15
N HIS A 114 12.02 14.01 -0.03
CA HIS A 114 12.58 12.79 -0.56
C HIS A 114 14.11 12.89 -0.61
N ARG A 115 14.81 12.09 0.21
CA ARG A 115 16.23 11.83 -0.01
C ARG A 115 16.32 11.06 -1.32
N GLY A 116 17.03 11.60 -2.31
CA GLY A 116 16.90 11.25 -3.73
C GLY A 116 16.78 9.75 -4.05
N LEU A 117 16.12 9.46 -5.18
CA LEU A 117 15.79 8.12 -5.70
C LEU A 117 16.91 7.07 -5.63
N LEU A 118 18.17 7.51 -5.71
CA LEU A 118 19.38 6.67 -5.77
C LEU A 118 20.05 6.46 -4.40
N GLU A 119 19.79 7.33 -3.43
CA GLU A 119 20.37 7.27 -2.08
C GLU A 119 19.49 6.51 -1.09
N TYR A 120 18.26 6.17 -1.51
CA TYR A 120 17.33 5.44 -0.69
C TYR A 120 17.76 3.97 -0.52
N ARG A 121 18.55 3.71 0.53
CA ARG A 121 18.77 2.36 1.04
C ARG A 121 17.59 1.98 1.92
N TYR A 122 16.89 0.91 1.57
CA TYR A 122 15.84 0.38 2.44
C TYR A 122 16.43 0.13 3.83
N PRO A 123 15.86 0.73 4.90
CA PRO A 123 16.28 0.43 6.26
C PRO A 123 16.20 -1.08 6.48
N PRO A 124 17.16 -1.73 7.16
CA PRO A 124 17.10 -3.17 7.43
C PRO A 124 15.77 -3.59 8.10
N LEU A 125 15.22 -2.71 8.94
CA LEU A 125 13.92 -2.90 9.59
C LEU A 125 12.75 -2.96 8.61
N LYS A 126 12.88 -2.42 7.39
CA LYS A 126 11.82 -2.50 6.39
C LYS A 126 11.56 -3.93 5.96
N ILE A 127 12.59 -4.76 5.73
CA ILE A 127 12.36 -6.17 5.37
C ILE A 127 11.57 -6.86 6.48
N PHE A 128 11.94 -6.64 7.75
CA PHE A 128 11.21 -7.19 8.89
C PHE A 128 9.72 -6.75 8.91
N TYR A 129 9.47 -5.43 8.91
CA TYR A 129 8.12 -4.89 9.05
C TYR A 129 7.26 -5.11 7.81
N GLN A 130 7.79 -4.90 6.61
CA GLN A 130 7.08 -5.16 5.36
C GLN A 130 6.68 -6.63 5.26
N ASN A 131 7.61 -7.54 5.57
CA ASN A 131 7.37 -8.98 5.52
C ASN A 131 6.21 -9.37 6.45
N ARG A 132 6.25 -8.90 7.70
CA ARG A 132 5.23 -9.16 8.72
C ARG A 132 3.89 -8.50 8.38
N ASN A 133 3.89 -7.18 8.16
CA ASN A 133 2.67 -6.37 8.06
C ASN A 133 1.86 -6.70 6.81
N ARG A 134 2.54 -6.99 5.69
CA ARG A 134 1.89 -7.46 4.46
C ARG A 134 1.01 -8.69 4.73
N LYS A 135 1.53 -9.67 5.48
CA LYS A 135 0.78 -10.87 5.86
C LYS A 135 -0.33 -10.59 6.87
N LEU A 136 -0.11 -9.67 7.81
CA LEU A 136 -1.16 -9.22 8.73
C LEU A 136 -2.34 -8.60 7.98
N ILE A 137 -2.09 -7.78 6.95
CA ILE A 137 -3.15 -7.22 6.08
C ILE A 137 -3.95 -8.33 5.40
N VAL A 138 -3.26 -9.26 4.74
CA VAL A 138 -3.91 -10.40 4.06
C VAL A 138 -4.78 -11.17 5.05
N LEU A 139 -4.23 -11.52 6.21
CA LEU A 139 -4.95 -12.28 7.24
C LEU A 139 -6.12 -11.49 7.86
N LYS A 140 -5.97 -10.19 8.04
CA LYS A 140 -6.97 -9.35 8.73
C LYS A 140 -8.13 -8.95 7.82
N ILE A 141 -7.86 -8.64 6.55
CA ILE A 141 -8.82 -7.98 5.65
C ILE A 141 -9.45 -8.95 4.64
N PHE A 142 -8.67 -9.86 4.05
CA PHE A 142 -9.11 -10.59 2.86
C PHE A 142 -9.98 -11.79 3.22
N GLU A 143 -11.02 -12.08 2.47
CA GLU A 143 -11.83 -13.29 2.59
C GLU A 143 -11.00 -14.57 2.45
N LEU A 144 -11.42 -15.63 3.14
CA LEU A 144 -10.68 -16.90 3.11
C LEU A 144 -10.56 -17.45 1.68
N GLY A 145 -11.62 -17.34 0.87
CA GLY A 145 -11.60 -17.70 -0.54
C GLY A 145 -10.49 -16.96 -1.30
N THR A 146 -10.41 -15.64 -1.15
CA THR A 146 -9.35 -14.81 -1.76
C THR A 146 -7.96 -15.26 -1.33
N ILE A 147 -7.74 -15.51 -0.04
CA ILE A 147 -6.45 -15.96 0.49
C ILE A 147 -6.06 -17.31 -0.15
N LEU A 148 -6.99 -18.27 -0.20
CA LEU A 148 -6.74 -19.60 -0.75
C LEU A 148 -6.46 -19.54 -2.26
N THR A 149 -7.22 -18.76 -3.01
CA THR A 149 -7.00 -18.56 -4.45
C THR A 149 -5.66 -17.85 -4.72
N ALA A 150 -5.27 -16.89 -3.88
CA ALA A 150 -4.02 -16.16 -4.02
C ALA A 150 -2.79 -16.88 -3.45
N LEU A 151 -2.98 -18.03 -2.78
CA LEU A 151 -1.92 -18.73 -2.06
C LEU A 151 -0.69 -19.04 -2.93
N PRO A 152 -0.82 -19.53 -4.19
CA PRO A 152 0.34 -19.75 -5.05
C PRO A 152 1.15 -18.47 -5.30
N LEU A 153 0.48 -17.34 -5.49
CA LEU A 153 1.12 -16.04 -5.71
C LEU A 153 1.79 -15.53 -4.43
N HIS A 154 1.19 -15.76 -3.26
CA HIS A 154 1.84 -15.49 -1.98
C HIS A 154 3.10 -16.33 -1.80
N CYS A 155 3.06 -17.63 -2.08
CA CYS A 155 4.23 -18.50 -2.00
C CYS A 155 5.35 -18.03 -2.94
N LEU A 156 5.03 -17.69 -4.19
CA LEU A 156 6.00 -17.13 -5.13
C LEU A 156 6.62 -15.84 -4.60
N TYR A 157 5.81 -14.93 -4.07
CA TYR A 157 6.31 -13.68 -3.49
C TYR A 157 7.26 -13.95 -2.32
N GLU A 158 6.94 -14.90 -1.43
CA GLU A 158 7.80 -15.25 -0.29
C GLU A 158 9.12 -15.88 -0.73
N CYS A 159 9.12 -16.73 -1.76
CA CYS A 159 10.35 -17.25 -2.36
C CYS A 159 11.24 -16.12 -2.91
N LEU A 160 10.64 -15.17 -3.63
CA LEU A 160 11.37 -14.00 -4.17
C LEU A 160 11.88 -13.09 -3.06
N ALA A 161 11.07 -12.83 -2.04
CA ALA A 161 11.45 -12.01 -0.89
C ALA A 161 12.58 -12.66 -0.08
N ALA A 162 12.53 -13.96 0.16
CA ALA A 162 13.59 -14.71 0.82
C ALA A 162 14.89 -14.70 0.02
N ALA A 163 14.82 -14.89 -1.32
CA ALA A 163 15.99 -14.83 -2.19
C ALA A 163 16.65 -13.44 -2.20
N LEU A 164 15.85 -12.37 -2.24
CA LEU A 164 16.35 -11.00 -2.14
C LEU A 164 16.96 -10.72 -0.76
N ALA A 165 16.31 -11.15 0.33
CA ALA A 165 16.83 -11.01 1.68
C ALA A 165 18.14 -11.79 1.87
N ALA A 166 18.27 -12.99 1.30
CA ALA A 166 19.51 -13.77 1.31
C ALA A 166 20.64 -13.04 0.57
N ARG A 167 20.35 -12.55 -0.65
CA ARG A 167 21.30 -11.78 -1.46
C ARG A 167 21.81 -10.52 -0.75
N GLU A 168 20.97 -9.89 0.07
CA GLU A 168 21.29 -8.67 0.81
C GLU A 168 21.86 -8.93 2.22
N GLY A 169 22.05 -10.21 2.61
CA GLY A 169 22.54 -10.58 3.93
C GLY A 169 21.55 -10.35 5.08
N GLN A 170 20.26 -10.22 4.76
CA GLN A 170 19.17 -9.87 5.70
C GLN A 170 18.21 -11.05 5.98
N LEU A 171 18.59 -12.29 5.65
CA LEU A 171 17.74 -13.46 5.81
C LEU A 171 17.28 -13.68 7.27
N GLY A 172 18.13 -13.34 8.25
CA GLY A 172 17.75 -13.37 9.66
C GLY A 172 16.61 -12.39 10.00
N LEU A 173 16.60 -11.19 9.43
CA LEU A 173 15.51 -10.22 9.61
C LEU A 173 14.23 -10.68 8.91
N TYR A 174 14.35 -11.33 7.75
CA TYR A 174 13.22 -11.93 7.05
C TYR A 174 12.54 -13.00 7.92
N PHE A 175 13.28 -13.97 8.47
CA PHE A 175 12.70 -15.01 9.34
C PHE A 175 12.20 -14.47 10.69
N ARG A 176 12.85 -13.45 11.25
CA ARG A 176 12.29 -12.72 12.41
C ARG A 176 10.93 -12.09 12.08
N GLY A 177 10.75 -11.58 10.87
CA GLY A 177 9.46 -11.07 10.39
C GLY A 177 8.38 -12.16 10.36
N TRP A 178 8.73 -13.37 9.92
CA TRP A 178 7.84 -14.54 9.98
C TRP A 178 7.49 -14.97 11.40
N ALA A 179 8.49 -15.08 12.29
CA ALA A 179 8.25 -15.40 13.70
C ALA A 179 7.33 -14.35 14.35
N SER A 180 7.56 -13.07 14.08
CA SER A 180 6.69 -12.00 14.55
C SER A 180 5.30 -12.03 13.93
N PHE A 181 5.15 -12.50 12.69
CA PHE A 181 3.83 -12.66 12.09
C PHE A 181 3.04 -13.72 12.87
N PHE A 182 3.61 -14.91 13.06
CA PHE A 182 2.97 -16.00 13.79
C PHE A 182 2.60 -15.62 15.23
N SER A 183 3.45 -14.85 15.91
CA SER A 183 3.12 -14.36 17.27
C SER A 183 1.95 -13.39 17.31
N HIS A 184 1.61 -12.73 16.20
CA HIS A 184 0.48 -11.80 16.09
C HIS A 184 -0.78 -12.44 15.50
N VAL A 185 -0.71 -13.68 14.99
CA VAL A 185 -1.86 -14.37 14.37
C VAL A 185 -3.08 -14.42 15.29
N PRO A 186 -2.99 -14.83 16.58
CA PRO A 186 -4.17 -14.94 17.44
C PRO A 186 -4.93 -13.62 17.58
N LYS A 187 -4.21 -12.54 17.97
CA LYS A 187 -4.78 -11.20 18.10
C LYS A 187 -5.31 -10.65 16.76
N THR A 188 -4.67 -11.02 15.65
CA THR A 188 -5.12 -10.61 14.31
C THR A 188 -6.42 -11.31 13.92
N LEU A 189 -6.61 -12.57 14.32
CA LEU A 189 -7.86 -13.31 14.09
C LEU A 189 -9.01 -12.75 14.93
N GLU A 190 -8.76 -12.28 16.14
CA GLU A 190 -9.75 -11.55 16.95
C GLU A 190 -10.21 -10.27 16.23
N LYS A 191 -9.24 -9.42 15.83
CA LYS A 191 -9.52 -8.20 15.07
C LYS A 191 -10.20 -8.46 13.73
N ARG A 192 -9.87 -9.57 13.08
CA ARG A 192 -10.53 -10.01 11.86
C ARG A 192 -12.01 -10.26 12.11
N ARG A 193 -12.38 -10.95 13.20
CA ARG A 193 -13.79 -11.20 13.54
C ARG A 193 -14.56 -9.91 13.72
N GLU A 194 -14.00 -8.96 14.48
CA GLU A 194 -14.58 -7.63 14.69
C GLU A 194 -14.73 -6.86 13.37
N PHE A 195 -13.68 -6.85 12.55
CA PHE A 195 -13.69 -6.17 11.25
C PHE A 195 -14.72 -6.78 10.29
N PHE A 196 -14.83 -8.11 10.22
CA PHE A 196 -15.78 -8.78 9.34
C PHE A 196 -17.24 -8.55 9.74
N ALA A 197 -17.52 -8.21 11.00
CA ALA A 197 -18.85 -7.77 11.41
C ALA A 197 -19.23 -6.38 10.84
N LEU A 198 -18.24 -5.58 10.45
CA LEU A 198 -18.40 -4.22 9.91
C LEU A 198 -18.21 -4.14 8.40
N LYS A 199 -17.53 -5.13 7.81
CA LYS A 199 -17.23 -5.21 6.37
C LYS A 199 -18.52 -5.25 5.55
N ARG A 200 -18.57 -4.42 4.51
CA ARG A 200 -19.71 -4.28 3.58
C ARG A 200 -19.34 -4.51 2.11
N VAL A 201 -18.09 -4.23 1.75
CA VAL A 201 -17.60 -4.33 0.38
C VAL A 201 -16.78 -5.62 0.23
N PRO A 202 -17.05 -6.47 -0.77
CA PRO A 202 -16.35 -7.73 -0.98
C PRO A 202 -14.97 -7.51 -1.61
N ASP A 203 -14.07 -8.49 -1.46
CA ASP A 203 -12.66 -8.37 -1.89
C ASP A 203 -12.49 -8.01 -3.38
N ARG A 204 -13.36 -8.53 -4.27
CA ARG A 204 -13.31 -8.24 -5.72
C ARG A 204 -13.42 -6.74 -6.05
N GLU A 205 -14.03 -5.94 -5.17
CA GLU A 205 -14.19 -4.49 -5.31
C GLU A 205 -13.13 -3.68 -4.53
N LEU A 206 -12.32 -4.38 -3.71
CA LEU A 206 -11.22 -3.82 -2.92
C LEU A 206 -9.85 -4.08 -3.53
N LEU A 207 -9.71 -5.11 -4.36
CA LEU A 207 -8.43 -5.64 -4.85
C LEU A 207 -8.29 -5.53 -6.37
N SER A 208 -8.42 -4.32 -6.93
CA SER A 208 -8.32 -4.14 -8.38
C SER A 208 -6.89 -3.95 -8.91
N ALA A 209 -5.87 -3.89 -8.04
CA ALA A 209 -4.50 -3.70 -8.50
C ALA A 209 -4.02 -4.89 -9.35
N ARG A 210 -3.63 -4.61 -10.60
CA ARG A 210 -3.15 -5.63 -11.56
C ARG A 210 -1.62 -5.77 -11.61
N ALA A 211 -0.90 -4.76 -11.12
CA ALA A 211 0.55 -4.70 -11.14
C ALA A 211 1.11 -4.29 -9.78
N LEU A 212 2.38 -4.62 -9.54
CA LEU A 212 3.13 -4.16 -8.37
C LEU A 212 3.86 -2.87 -8.69
N SER A 213 3.78 -1.89 -7.78
CA SER A 213 4.64 -0.71 -7.87
C SER A 213 6.05 -1.05 -7.39
N LEU A 214 7.04 -0.76 -8.23
CA LEU A 214 8.45 -0.93 -7.89
C LEU A 214 9.07 0.43 -7.65
N HIS A 215 9.73 0.60 -6.50
CA HIS A 215 10.58 1.75 -6.28
C HIS A 215 11.78 1.68 -7.26
N PRO A 216 12.15 2.79 -7.94
CA PRO A 216 13.26 2.80 -8.89
C PRO A 216 14.58 2.31 -8.29
N GLY A 217 14.85 2.64 -7.03
CA GLY A 217 16.00 2.17 -6.27
C GLY A 217 16.06 0.65 -6.00
N THR A 218 14.95 -0.09 -6.16
CA THR A 218 14.93 -1.56 -6.00
C THR A 218 15.67 -2.26 -7.16
N ILE A 219 15.79 -1.60 -8.32
CA ILE A 219 16.44 -2.17 -9.51
C ILE A 219 17.74 -1.40 -9.76
N ARG A 220 18.90 -2.03 -9.52
CA ARG A 220 20.18 -1.47 -10.01
C ARG A 220 20.10 -1.27 -11.53
N ALA A 221 20.62 -0.13 -12.00
CA ALA A 221 20.49 0.37 -13.37
C ALA A 221 20.71 -0.65 -14.50
N GLN A 222 21.54 -1.68 -14.29
CA GLN A 222 21.89 -2.71 -15.27
C GLN A 222 20.78 -3.72 -15.63
N ARG A 223 19.64 -3.76 -14.94
CA ARG A 223 18.57 -4.75 -15.21
C ARG A 223 17.20 -4.15 -15.60
N ARG A 224 17.15 -2.87 -15.98
CA ARG A 224 15.91 -2.15 -16.32
C ARG A 224 15.12 -2.75 -17.49
N ARG A 225 15.79 -3.30 -18.52
CA ARG A 225 15.15 -3.85 -19.74
C ARG A 225 14.33 -5.13 -19.51
N PHE A 226 14.75 -6.00 -18.59
CA PHE A 226 14.07 -7.29 -18.35
C PHE A 226 12.77 -7.13 -17.54
N PHE A 227 12.72 -6.17 -16.61
CA PHE A 227 11.54 -5.93 -15.75
C PHE A 227 10.49 -5.01 -16.38
N SER A 228 10.89 -4.14 -17.32
CA SER A 228 9.96 -3.30 -18.09
C SER A 228 8.92 -4.13 -18.86
N ALA A 229 9.35 -5.25 -19.45
CA ALA A 229 8.50 -6.15 -20.23
C ALA A 229 7.49 -6.97 -19.40
N ILE A 230 7.74 -7.19 -18.10
CA ILE A 230 6.90 -8.02 -17.23
C ILE A 230 5.99 -7.18 -16.32
N PHE A 231 6.43 -5.97 -15.93
CA PHE A 231 5.78 -5.17 -14.88
C PHE A 231 5.34 -3.77 -15.34
N GLY A 232 5.37 -3.48 -16.64
CA GLY A 232 4.88 -2.19 -17.19
C GLY A 232 5.70 -0.97 -16.75
N TYR A 233 6.94 -1.16 -16.32
CA TYR A 233 7.82 -0.06 -15.92
C TYR A 233 8.27 0.74 -17.15
N HIS A 234 7.69 1.92 -17.33
CA HIS A 234 8.16 2.94 -18.27
C HIS A 234 9.03 3.92 -17.48
N GLY A 235 10.29 3.58 -17.29
CA GLY A 235 11.24 4.50 -16.68
C GLY A 235 11.49 5.68 -17.61
N ALA A 236 11.41 6.90 -17.07
CA ALA A 236 11.93 8.07 -17.75
C ALA A 236 13.41 7.83 -18.11
N SER A 237 13.67 7.83 -19.42
CA SER A 237 14.99 7.99 -20.01
C SER A 237 15.53 9.39 -19.75
#